data_AF-A0A3N6X220-F1
#
_entry.id   AF-A0A3N6X220-F1
#
_cell.length_a   1.000
_cell.length_b   1.000
_cell.length_c   1.000
_cell.angle_alpha   90.00
_cell.angle_beta   90.00
_cell.angle_gamma   90.00
#
_symmetry.space_group_name_H-M   'P 1'
#
loop_
_entity.id
_entity.type
_entity.pdbx_description
1 polymer ?
#
loop_
_entity_poly.entity_id
_entity_poly.type
_entity_poly.pdbx_seq_one_letter_code
_entity_poly.pdbx_strand_id
1 'polypeptide(L)'
;MGLHDLGRRSLLVGWRPVRLPVAASARDDAAGAVDMTTPPSGGRPAEALLDQLWQTALDDDYYAVRERSPRRSARVLSGVTLLAFGLLVSTAAVQTRTDAPAGDLERAALIDDIEAREELVESQRDRVQELTTEVEELREAAAGAVVDDAGAAVVAADEPAAGPGIVITARSGDRGAAAEISDLDLQLLVNGLWYAGAEAVAINGQRIGSMTAIRWAGEAVTVNYRTLNEPYEITAIGPPELEENWTANPSGRHWQHRSDASGVSWDIVADDELTVPAVPRARLSLTHATSTEEAP
;
A
#
# COMPACT_ATOMS: atom_id res chain seq x y z
N MET A 1 18.56 46.60 -6.48
CA MET A 1 19.59 46.67 -5.41
C MET A 1 19.05 45.87 -4.23
N GLY A 2 19.58 44.73 -3.81
CA GLY A 2 20.74 43.98 -4.27
C GLY A 2 20.52 42.50 -3.95
N LEU A 3 21.17 41.65 -4.75
CA LEU A 3 21.41 40.25 -4.44
C LEU A 3 22.20 40.15 -3.14
N HIS A 4 21.85 39.17 -2.31
CA HIS A 4 22.85 38.41 -1.56
C HIS A 4 22.60 36.92 -1.77
N ASP A 5 23.44 36.38 -2.67
CA ASP A 5 23.88 35.00 -2.72
C ASP A 5 24.44 34.56 -1.36
N LEU A 6 24.22 33.29 -1.00
CA LEU A 6 25.16 32.37 -0.34
C LEU A 6 24.40 31.12 0.15
N GLY A 7 24.71 29.95 -0.41
CA GLY A 7 24.27 28.69 0.21
C GLY A 7 24.31 27.41 -0.60
N ARG A 8 25.33 27.17 -1.45
CA ARG A 8 25.61 25.82 -1.96
C ARG A 8 25.86 24.85 -0.80
N ARG A 9 25.05 23.79 -0.70
CA ARG A 9 25.48 22.52 -0.11
C ARG A 9 25.12 21.33 -0.99
N SER A 10 26.10 20.46 -1.06
CA SER A 10 26.34 19.34 -1.96
C SER A 10 25.57 18.08 -1.57
N LEU A 11 25.01 17.40 -2.58
CA LEU A 11 24.77 15.96 -2.53
C LEU A 11 25.75 15.29 -3.51
N LEU A 12 26.71 14.56 -2.94
CA LEU A 12 27.63 13.69 -3.65
C LEU A 12 26.87 12.43 -4.07
N VAL A 13 26.73 12.20 -5.38
CA VAL A 13 26.35 10.91 -5.94
C VAL A 13 27.49 10.40 -6.81
N GLY A 14 28.03 9.25 -6.41
CA GLY A 14 28.78 8.25 -7.19
C GLY A 14 29.62 8.71 -8.39
N TRP A 15 30.94 8.68 -8.20
CA TRP A 15 31.94 8.86 -9.25
C TRP A 15 32.25 7.53 -9.94
N ARG A 16 32.01 7.44 -11.27
CA ARG A 16 33.04 6.94 -12.22
C ARG A 16 32.61 7.10 -13.68
N PRO A 17 33.33 7.90 -14.49
CA PRO A 17 33.21 7.88 -15.94
C PRO A 17 34.02 6.72 -16.54
N VAL A 18 33.40 5.94 -17.42
CA VAL A 18 34.07 4.93 -18.25
C VAL A 18 34.58 5.61 -19.51
N ARG A 19 35.90 5.55 -19.75
CA ARG A 19 36.55 5.98 -21.00
C ARG A 19 36.90 4.75 -21.83
N LEU A 20 36.42 4.71 -23.07
CA LEU A 20 36.88 3.78 -24.10
C LEU A 20 38.11 4.39 -24.80
N PRO A 21 39.22 3.66 -24.99
CA PRO A 21 40.30 4.13 -25.84
C PRO A 21 39.97 3.85 -27.31
N VAL A 22 39.76 4.93 -28.06
CA VAL A 22 40.00 4.98 -29.51
C VAL A 22 41.50 5.19 -29.71
N ALA A 23 42.14 4.36 -30.53
CA ALA A 23 43.49 4.61 -31.02
C ALA A 23 43.44 4.70 -32.54
N ALA A 24 43.80 5.87 -33.05
CA ALA A 24 44.07 6.14 -34.45
C ALA A 24 45.57 6.45 -34.64
N SER A 25 46.11 5.87 -35.72
CA SER A 25 47.20 6.33 -36.61
C SER A 25 48.60 6.70 -36.08
N ALA A 26 49.63 6.11 -36.70
CA ALA A 26 50.79 6.73 -37.40
C ALA A 26 51.81 5.59 -37.73
N ARG A 27 52.31 5.35 -38.97
CA ARG A 27 53.29 6.13 -39.79
C ARG A 27 54.51 6.56 -38.95
N ASP A 28 55.78 6.45 -39.32
CA ASP A 28 56.50 6.19 -40.57
C ASP A 28 57.99 5.89 -40.18
N ASP A 29 58.86 5.74 -41.17
CA ASP A 29 60.35 5.82 -41.18
C ASP A 29 61.05 4.48 -41.49
N ALA A 30 61.49 4.24 -42.74
CA ALA A 30 62.69 4.77 -43.44
C ALA A 30 63.98 4.06 -42.96
N ALA A 31 64.98 3.68 -43.76
CA ALA A 31 65.37 3.90 -45.15
C ALA A 31 66.44 2.84 -45.53
N GLY A 32 66.72 2.69 -46.82
CA GLY A 32 67.87 1.91 -47.29
C GLY A 32 67.96 1.89 -48.81
N ALA A 33 68.31 3.02 -49.42
CA ALA A 33 68.55 3.15 -50.86
C ALA A 33 69.91 2.54 -51.25
N VAL A 34 69.97 1.87 -52.40
CA VAL A 34 71.22 1.63 -53.13
C VAL A 34 70.99 1.95 -54.61
N ASP A 35 71.82 2.86 -55.09
CA ASP A 35 71.98 3.39 -56.44
C ASP A 35 72.57 2.33 -57.40
N MET A 36 72.13 2.33 -58.66
CA MET A 36 72.53 1.38 -59.70
C MET A 36 72.83 2.14 -60.99
N THR A 37 74.13 2.25 -61.30
CA THR A 37 74.62 2.75 -62.60
C THR A 37 75.12 1.60 -63.47
N THR A 38 74.50 1.50 -64.66
CA THR A 38 74.96 0.87 -65.91
C THR A 38 74.53 -0.60 -66.21
N PRO A 39 73.93 -0.88 -67.39
CA PRO A 39 73.26 -2.15 -67.76
C PRO A 39 74.13 -3.01 -68.73
N PRO A 40 73.74 -4.22 -69.22
CA PRO A 40 72.73 -4.30 -70.30
C PRO A 40 71.89 -5.61 -70.40
N SER A 41 70.69 -5.43 -70.97
CA SER A 41 70.02 -6.20 -72.03
C SER A 41 69.84 -7.73 -71.96
N GLY A 42 68.60 -8.15 -72.22
CA GLY A 42 68.33 -9.33 -73.07
C GLY A 42 67.24 -10.24 -72.55
N GLY A 43 65.97 -9.91 -72.81
CA GLY A 43 64.81 -10.58 -72.23
C GLY A 43 64.61 -12.04 -72.66
N ARG A 44 64.24 -12.85 -71.66
CA ARG A 44 62.99 -13.65 -71.62
C ARG A 44 62.53 -13.75 -70.14
N PRO A 45 61.78 -12.78 -69.60
CA PRO A 45 61.58 -12.66 -68.15
C PRO A 45 60.22 -13.14 -67.61
N ALA A 46 59.28 -13.63 -68.41
CA ALA A 46 57.93 -13.93 -67.90
C ALA A 46 57.75 -15.37 -67.37
N GLU A 47 58.36 -16.37 -67.99
CA GLU A 47 58.16 -17.78 -67.62
C GLU A 47 59.00 -18.17 -66.40
N ALA A 48 60.23 -17.67 -66.29
CA ALA A 48 61.07 -17.88 -65.11
C ALA A 48 60.56 -17.11 -63.87
N LEU A 49 59.88 -15.96 -64.05
CA LEU A 49 59.32 -15.22 -62.92
C LEU A 49 58.11 -15.92 -62.31
N LEU A 50 57.29 -16.63 -63.09
CA LEU A 50 56.16 -17.41 -62.56
C LEU A 50 56.65 -18.71 -61.89
N ASP A 51 57.67 -19.38 -62.45
CA ASP A 51 58.27 -20.58 -61.84
C ASP A 51 59.03 -20.24 -60.54
N GLN A 52 59.67 -19.07 -60.51
CA GLN A 52 60.40 -18.59 -59.32
C GLN A 52 59.47 -17.96 -58.27
N LEU A 53 58.31 -17.40 -58.66
CA LEU A 53 57.23 -17.03 -57.74
C LEU A 53 56.53 -18.27 -57.16
N TRP A 54 56.33 -19.34 -57.95
CA TRP A 54 55.77 -20.58 -57.43
C TRP A 54 56.73 -21.31 -56.48
N GLN A 55 58.04 -21.34 -56.78
CA GLN A 55 59.04 -21.95 -55.92
C GLN A 55 59.39 -21.13 -54.67
N THR A 56 59.05 -19.84 -54.63
CA THR A 56 59.34 -18.97 -53.46
C THR A 56 58.08 -18.62 -52.65
N ALA A 57 56.87 -18.74 -53.21
CA ALA A 57 55.64 -18.32 -52.52
C ALA A 57 54.82 -19.46 -51.88
N LEU A 58 55.22 -20.73 -52.02
CA LEU A 58 54.46 -21.84 -51.42
C LEU A 58 55.17 -22.72 -50.38
N ASP A 59 56.48 -22.59 -50.16
CA ASP A 59 57.16 -23.32 -49.08
C ASP A 59 57.87 -22.34 -48.14
N ASP A 60 57.29 -22.15 -46.94
CA ASP A 60 57.87 -22.59 -45.65
C ASP A 60 57.17 -21.92 -44.43
N ASP A 61 56.35 -20.88 -44.64
CA ASP A 61 55.77 -20.10 -43.53
C ASP A 61 54.24 -20.27 -43.29
N TYR A 62 53.50 -20.97 -44.17
CA TYR A 62 52.07 -21.25 -43.94
C TYR A 62 51.79 -22.53 -43.15
N TYR A 63 52.80 -23.40 -42.96
CA TYR A 63 52.72 -24.63 -42.15
C TYR A 63 53.85 -24.77 -41.14
N ALA A 64 54.42 -23.66 -40.65
CA ALA A 64 55.16 -23.67 -39.39
C ALA A 64 54.17 -23.84 -38.21
N VAL A 65 53.41 -24.94 -38.20
CA VAL A 65 53.00 -25.57 -36.95
C VAL A 65 54.32 -25.96 -36.31
N ARG A 66 54.87 -25.06 -35.51
CA ARG A 66 55.80 -25.47 -34.47
C ARG A 66 55.02 -26.49 -33.67
N GLU A 67 55.28 -27.76 -33.90
CA GLU A 67 55.11 -28.80 -32.90
C GLU A 67 56.07 -28.45 -31.77
N ARG A 68 55.71 -27.42 -30.99
CA ARG A 68 56.09 -27.38 -29.60
C ARG A 68 55.40 -28.60 -29.03
N SER A 69 56.12 -29.73 -28.99
CA SER A 69 55.80 -30.85 -28.12
C SER A 69 55.32 -30.23 -26.82
N PRO A 70 54.03 -30.38 -26.47
CA PRO A 70 53.43 -29.50 -25.48
C PRO A 70 54.25 -29.66 -24.22
N ARG A 71 54.85 -28.55 -23.77
CA ARG A 71 55.55 -28.51 -22.49
C ARG A 71 54.59 -29.14 -21.48
N ARG A 72 55.06 -30.00 -20.56
CA ARG A 72 54.18 -30.63 -19.56
C ARG A 72 53.20 -29.62 -18.93
N SER A 73 53.62 -28.37 -18.78
CA SER A 73 52.79 -27.24 -18.35
C SER A 73 51.57 -26.94 -19.23
N ALA A 74 51.62 -27.06 -20.56
CA ALA A 74 50.50 -26.79 -21.46
C ALA A 74 49.41 -27.89 -21.38
N ARG A 75 49.82 -29.16 -21.25
CA ARG A 75 48.89 -30.29 -21.00
C ARG A 75 48.26 -30.21 -19.61
N VAL A 76 49.03 -29.78 -18.62
CA VAL A 76 48.51 -29.52 -17.26
C VAL A 76 47.50 -28.37 -17.29
N LEU A 77 47.81 -27.28 -18.01
CA LEU A 77 46.91 -26.13 -18.12
C LEU A 77 45.59 -26.50 -18.79
N SER A 78 45.60 -27.21 -19.92
CA SER A 78 44.36 -27.65 -20.59
C SER A 78 43.54 -28.61 -19.73
N GLY A 79 44.20 -29.51 -18.98
CA GLY A 79 43.54 -30.39 -18.03
C GLY A 79 42.87 -29.61 -16.88
N VAL A 80 43.55 -28.60 -16.34
CA VAL A 80 42.99 -27.72 -15.30
C VAL A 80 41.79 -26.93 -15.84
N THR A 81 41.86 -26.38 -17.05
CA THR A 81 40.75 -25.62 -17.64
C THR A 81 39.53 -26.50 -17.89
N LEU A 82 39.70 -27.73 -18.37
CA LEU A 82 38.60 -28.68 -18.56
C LEU A 82 37.99 -29.10 -17.23
N LEU A 83 38.81 -29.29 -16.19
CA LEU A 83 38.33 -29.63 -14.86
C LEU A 83 37.54 -28.45 -14.24
N ALA A 84 38.03 -27.22 -14.38
CA ALA A 84 37.33 -26.02 -13.95
C ALA A 84 35.99 -25.83 -14.71
N PHE A 85 35.98 -26.08 -16.02
CA PHE A 85 34.76 -26.04 -16.82
C PHE A 85 33.77 -27.13 -16.41
N GLY A 86 34.24 -28.37 -16.20
CA GLY A 86 33.42 -29.47 -15.71
C GLY A 86 32.82 -29.18 -14.33
N LEU A 87 33.60 -28.54 -13.44
CA LEU A 87 33.14 -28.11 -12.12
C LEU A 87 32.08 -27.00 -12.23
N LEU A 88 32.28 -26.01 -13.10
CA LEU A 88 31.28 -24.97 -13.37
C LEU A 88 29.98 -25.55 -13.91
N VAL A 89 30.05 -26.43 -14.91
CA VAL A 89 28.87 -27.10 -15.49
C VAL A 89 28.18 -27.98 -14.45
N SER A 90 28.93 -28.72 -13.63
CA SER A 90 28.36 -29.52 -12.53
C SER A 90 27.67 -28.63 -11.50
N THR A 91 28.27 -27.50 -11.15
CA THR A 91 27.70 -26.55 -10.17
C THR A 91 26.43 -25.91 -10.71
N ALA A 92 26.44 -25.49 -11.98
CA ALA A 92 25.25 -24.98 -12.66
C ALA A 92 24.13 -26.02 -12.74
N ALA A 93 24.46 -27.28 -13.08
CA ALA A 93 23.49 -28.36 -13.15
C ALA A 93 22.88 -28.72 -11.79
N VAL A 94 23.67 -28.64 -10.70
CA VAL A 94 23.16 -28.84 -9.33
C VAL A 94 22.29 -27.66 -8.91
N GLN A 95 22.68 -26.42 -9.19
CA GLN A 95 21.88 -25.23 -8.88
C GLN A 95 20.51 -25.27 -9.58
N THR A 96 20.47 -25.52 -10.90
CA THR A 96 19.20 -25.63 -11.66
C THR A 96 18.27 -26.72 -11.14
N ARG A 97 18.80 -27.84 -10.62
CA ARG A 97 17.98 -28.92 -10.04
C ARG A 97 17.43 -28.60 -8.65
N THR A 98 18.08 -27.69 -7.93
CA THR A 98 17.69 -27.31 -6.57
C THR A 98 16.65 -26.18 -6.59
N ASP A 99 16.68 -25.31 -7.61
CA ASP A 99 15.75 -24.18 -7.76
C ASP A 99 14.39 -24.58 -8.37
N ALA A 100 14.34 -25.63 -9.20
CA ALA A 100 13.09 -26.14 -9.80
C ALA A 100 11.98 -26.50 -8.77
N PRO A 101 12.24 -27.23 -7.67
CA PRO A 101 11.20 -27.52 -6.67
C PRO A 101 10.75 -26.29 -5.86
N ALA A 102 11.54 -25.23 -5.78
CA ALA A 102 11.15 -24.01 -5.07
C ALA A 102 10.09 -23.21 -5.82
N GLY A 103 10.21 -23.11 -7.15
CA GLY A 103 9.25 -22.38 -7.99
C GLY A 103 7.88 -23.05 -8.11
N ASP A 104 7.82 -24.38 -8.09
CA ASP A 104 6.56 -25.12 -8.16
C ASP A 104 5.78 -25.07 -6.83
N LEU A 105 6.48 -25.11 -5.69
CA LEU A 105 5.86 -24.95 -4.37
C LEU A 105 5.34 -23.53 -4.14
N GLU A 106 6.08 -22.50 -4.59
CA GLU A 106 5.65 -21.11 -4.50
C GLU A 106 4.42 -20.82 -5.38
N ARG A 107 4.37 -21.40 -6.59
CA ARG A 107 3.19 -21.33 -7.46
C ARG A 107 1.98 -22.05 -6.87
N ALA A 108 2.17 -23.24 -6.29
CA ALA A 108 1.10 -23.97 -5.63
C ALA A 108 0.53 -23.18 -4.44
N ALA A 109 1.39 -22.55 -3.62
CA ALA A 109 0.95 -21.70 -2.52
C ALA A 109 0.19 -20.46 -2.99
N LEU A 110 0.58 -19.85 -4.12
CA LEU A 110 -0.15 -18.73 -4.71
C LEU A 110 -1.51 -19.15 -5.28
N ILE A 111 -1.61 -20.34 -5.89
CA ILE A 111 -2.88 -20.88 -6.37
C ILE A 111 -3.82 -21.13 -5.18
N ASP A 112 -3.33 -21.74 -4.11
CA ASP A 112 -4.10 -22.01 -2.89
C ASP A 112 -4.59 -20.71 -2.22
N ASP A 113 -3.75 -19.66 -2.15
CA ASP A 113 -4.15 -18.34 -1.65
C ASP A 113 -5.18 -17.65 -2.57
N ILE A 114 -5.08 -17.81 -3.89
CA ILE A 114 -6.08 -17.29 -4.83
C ILE A 114 -7.42 -18.02 -4.65
N GLU A 115 -7.41 -19.36 -4.61
CA GLU A 115 -8.62 -20.16 -4.42
C GLU A 115 -9.29 -19.83 -3.08
N ALA A 116 -8.53 -19.74 -1.98
CA ALA A 116 -9.07 -19.35 -0.68
C ALA A 116 -9.67 -17.93 -0.68
N ARG A 117 -9.08 -17.00 -1.43
CA ARG A 117 -9.63 -15.64 -1.59
C ARG A 117 -10.86 -15.61 -2.47
N GLU A 118 -10.91 -16.41 -3.54
CA GLU A 118 -12.09 -16.55 -4.39
C GLU A 118 -13.26 -17.13 -3.59
N GLU A 119 -13.03 -18.17 -2.79
CA GLU A 119 -14.05 -18.72 -1.87
C GLU A 119 -14.53 -17.69 -0.85
N LEU A 120 -13.61 -16.92 -0.26
CA LEU A 120 -13.97 -15.86 0.68
C LEU A 120 -14.83 -14.79 0.00
N VAL A 121 -14.44 -14.33 -1.19
CA VAL A 121 -15.20 -13.33 -1.95
C VAL A 121 -16.59 -13.84 -2.30
N GLU A 122 -16.71 -15.10 -2.71
CA GLU A 122 -18.01 -15.70 -3.02
C GLU A 122 -18.89 -15.79 -1.77
N SER A 123 -18.35 -16.26 -0.63
CA SER A 123 -19.10 -16.29 0.63
C SER A 123 -19.57 -14.91 1.09
N GLN A 124 -18.76 -13.87 0.84
CA GLN A 124 -19.14 -12.49 1.14
C GLN A 124 -20.23 -11.98 0.21
N ARG A 125 -20.19 -12.34 -1.08
CA ARG A 125 -21.27 -12.00 -2.03
C ARG A 125 -22.58 -12.66 -1.66
N ASP A 126 -22.54 -13.95 -1.32
CA ASP A 126 -23.71 -14.69 -0.85
C ASP A 126 -24.30 -14.02 0.40
N ARG A 127 -23.45 -13.65 1.36
CA ARG A 127 -23.91 -12.95 2.57
C ARG A 127 -24.50 -11.58 2.28
N VAL A 128 -23.93 -10.83 1.33
CA VAL A 128 -24.50 -9.54 0.89
C VAL A 128 -25.85 -9.75 0.24
N GLN A 129 -26.01 -10.79 -0.59
CA GLN A 129 -27.29 -11.08 -1.24
C GLN A 129 -28.35 -11.49 -0.22
N GLU A 130 -28.02 -12.37 0.73
CA GLU A 130 -28.88 -12.78 1.83
C GLU A 130 -29.35 -11.57 2.65
N LEU A 131 -28.42 -10.73 3.11
CA LEU A 131 -28.73 -9.53 3.87
C LEU A 131 -29.56 -8.52 3.06
N THR A 132 -29.35 -8.44 1.75
CA THR A 132 -30.15 -7.58 0.87
C THR A 132 -31.60 -8.09 0.80
N THR A 133 -31.80 -9.40 0.67
CA THR A 133 -33.14 -10.01 0.70
C THR A 133 -33.81 -9.80 2.04
N GLU A 134 -33.11 -10.03 3.16
CA GLU A 134 -33.62 -9.80 4.51
C GLU A 134 -34.06 -8.34 4.71
N VAL A 135 -33.26 -7.37 4.24
CA VAL A 135 -33.62 -5.95 4.31
C VAL A 135 -34.87 -5.64 3.48
N GLU A 136 -35.04 -6.21 2.29
CA GLU A 136 -36.24 -6.00 1.48
C GLU A 136 -37.48 -6.64 2.13
N GLU A 137 -37.36 -7.83 2.70
CA GLU A 137 -38.45 -8.48 3.46
C GLU A 137 -38.86 -7.65 4.68
N LEU A 138 -37.89 -7.15 5.46
CA LEU A 138 -38.14 -6.26 6.59
C LEU A 138 -38.80 -4.94 6.17
N ARG A 139 -38.40 -4.38 5.02
CA ARG A 139 -39.02 -3.16 4.46
C ARG A 139 -40.45 -3.39 4.03
N GLU A 140 -40.74 -4.50 3.36
CA GLU A 140 -42.10 -4.87 2.96
C GLU A 140 -43.00 -5.11 4.17
N ALA A 141 -42.49 -5.79 5.20
CA ALA A 141 -43.18 -5.97 6.47
C ALA A 141 -43.45 -4.64 7.19
N ALA A 142 -42.47 -3.73 7.20
CA ALA A 142 -42.61 -2.40 7.82
C ALA A 142 -43.56 -1.48 7.05
N ALA A 143 -43.64 -1.60 5.71
CA ALA A 143 -44.55 -0.80 4.88
C ALA A 143 -46.04 -1.10 5.14
N GLY A 144 -46.36 -2.27 5.69
CA GLY A 144 -47.71 -2.65 6.11
C GLY A 144 -48.00 -2.42 7.59
N ALA A 145 -47.01 -2.03 8.39
CA ALA A 145 -47.19 -1.77 9.81
C ALA A 145 -47.73 -0.35 10.00
N VAL A 146 -48.90 -0.23 10.65
CA VAL A 146 -49.31 1.03 11.28
C VAL A 146 -48.20 1.39 12.25
N VAL A 147 -47.49 2.47 11.97
CA VAL A 147 -46.40 2.94 12.82
C VAL A 147 -47.02 3.30 14.16
N ASP A 148 -46.65 2.56 15.21
CA ASP A 148 -46.99 2.94 16.58
C ASP A 148 -46.43 4.33 16.83
N ASP A 149 -47.30 5.32 16.98
CA ASP A 149 -46.97 6.75 17.02
C ASP A 149 -45.93 7.05 18.12
N ALA A 150 -45.99 6.31 19.24
CA ALA A 150 -45.04 6.39 20.33
C ALA A 150 -43.63 5.89 19.93
N GLY A 151 -43.55 4.74 19.25
CA GLY A 151 -42.29 4.21 18.73
C GLY A 151 -41.67 5.12 17.68
N ALA A 152 -42.49 5.70 16.80
CA ALA A 152 -42.05 6.70 15.82
C ALA A 152 -41.45 7.94 16.47
N ALA A 153 -42.07 8.46 17.53
CA ALA A 153 -41.60 9.65 18.23
C ALA A 153 -40.22 9.43 18.88
N VAL A 154 -39.98 8.24 19.45
CA VAL A 154 -38.67 7.88 20.03
C VAL A 154 -37.60 7.76 18.94
N VAL A 155 -37.91 7.10 17.82
CA VAL A 155 -36.99 6.95 16.68
C VAL A 155 -36.68 8.30 16.01
N ALA A 156 -37.68 9.17 15.89
CA ALA A 156 -37.52 10.55 15.40
C ALA A 156 -36.78 11.44 16.40
N ALA A 157 -36.51 10.94 17.62
CA ALA A 157 -35.93 11.66 18.73
C ALA A 157 -36.76 12.88 19.19
N ASP A 158 -38.08 12.83 18.99
CA ASP A 158 -39.05 13.83 19.45
C ASP A 158 -39.40 13.64 20.93
N GLU A 159 -39.33 12.40 21.43
CA GLU A 159 -39.51 12.09 22.84
C GLU A 159 -38.21 11.65 23.53
N PRO A 160 -38.08 11.89 24.85
CA PRO A 160 -37.03 11.29 25.66
C PRO A 160 -37.09 9.77 25.59
N ALA A 161 -35.92 9.13 25.64
CA ALA A 161 -35.80 7.68 25.76
C ALA A 161 -35.22 7.35 27.14
N ALA A 162 -35.68 6.26 27.74
CA ALA A 162 -35.13 5.74 28.99
C ALA A 162 -34.95 4.22 28.91
N GLY A 163 -33.87 3.71 29.51
CA GLY A 163 -33.54 2.29 29.49
C GLY A 163 -32.10 1.99 29.87
N PRO A 164 -31.71 0.71 29.84
CA PRO A 164 -30.33 0.31 30.12
C PRO A 164 -29.39 0.81 29.04
N GLY A 165 -28.12 0.98 29.40
CA GLY A 165 -27.11 1.39 28.45
C GLY A 165 -25.77 1.74 29.10
N ILE A 166 -25.03 2.60 28.42
CA ILE A 166 -23.69 3.01 28.82
C ILE A 166 -23.50 4.53 28.76
N VAL A 167 -22.62 5.02 29.60
CA VAL A 167 -22.08 6.38 29.56
C VAL A 167 -20.59 6.30 29.25
N ILE A 168 -20.18 6.88 28.11
CA ILE A 168 -18.77 7.03 27.75
C ILE A 168 -18.33 8.44 28.13
N THR A 169 -17.41 8.56 29.07
CA THR A 169 -16.80 9.86 29.41
C THR A 169 -15.47 9.98 28.71
N ALA A 170 -15.23 11.06 27.98
CA ALA A 170 -14.01 11.29 27.22
C ALA A 170 -13.41 12.67 27.52
N ARG A 171 -12.08 12.74 27.65
CA ARG A 171 -11.34 13.99 27.87
C ARG A 171 -10.05 14.00 27.07
N SER A 172 -9.71 15.15 26.51
CA SER A 172 -8.47 15.34 25.76
C SER A 172 -7.25 15.10 26.64
N GLY A 173 -6.19 14.56 26.04
CA GLY A 173 -4.91 14.41 26.70
C GLY A 173 -4.10 15.73 26.70
N ASP A 174 -2.90 15.68 27.26
CA ASP A 174 -2.01 16.84 27.39
C ASP A 174 -0.94 16.94 26.29
N ARG A 175 -0.93 16.01 25.33
CA ARG A 175 0.11 15.88 24.29
C ARG A 175 -0.13 16.75 23.05
N GLY A 176 -0.54 18.00 23.26
CA GLY A 176 -0.80 18.99 22.20
C GLY A 176 -1.98 18.64 21.29
N ALA A 177 -2.00 19.18 20.06
CA ALA A 177 -3.14 19.05 19.14
C ALA A 177 -3.52 17.59 18.81
N ALA A 178 -2.56 16.66 18.87
CA ALA A 178 -2.85 15.24 18.66
C ALA A 178 -3.61 14.60 19.84
N ALA A 179 -3.69 15.24 20.99
CA ALA A 179 -4.44 14.76 22.15
C ALA A 179 -5.83 15.41 22.28
N GLU A 180 -6.12 16.41 21.44
CA GLU A 180 -7.39 17.11 21.41
C GLU A 180 -8.48 16.26 20.74
N ILE A 181 -9.65 16.19 21.35
CA ILE A 181 -10.83 15.50 20.80
C ILE A 181 -11.50 16.43 19.78
N SER A 182 -11.58 15.96 18.54
CA SER A 182 -12.22 16.68 17.44
C SER A 182 -13.71 16.33 17.30
N ASP A 183 -14.42 17.10 16.47
CA ASP A 183 -15.78 16.76 16.07
C ASP A 183 -15.86 15.43 15.30
N LEU A 184 -14.84 15.11 14.49
CA LEU A 184 -14.73 13.82 13.80
C LEU A 184 -14.58 12.64 14.77
N ASP A 185 -13.85 12.81 15.86
CA ASP A 185 -13.71 11.76 16.89
C ASP A 185 -15.08 11.46 17.54
N LEU A 186 -15.85 12.50 17.85
CA LEU A 186 -17.19 12.35 18.40
C LEU A 186 -18.19 11.77 17.38
N GLN A 187 -18.09 12.14 16.11
CA GLN A 187 -18.88 11.52 15.04
C GLN A 187 -18.57 10.03 14.92
N LEU A 188 -17.29 9.64 14.94
CA LEU A 188 -16.88 8.24 14.88
C LEU A 188 -17.36 7.46 16.09
N LEU A 189 -17.29 8.05 17.29
CA LEU A 189 -17.80 7.45 18.52
C LEU A 189 -19.30 7.15 18.41
N VAL A 190 -20.09 8.16 18.04
CA VAL A 190 -21.55 8.06 17.90
C VAL A 190 -21.92 7.02 16.84
N ASN A 191 -21.25 7.02 15.68
CA ASN A 191 -21.48 6.02 14.65
C ASN A 191 -21.13 4.60 15.15
N GLY A 192 -20.10 4.48 15.96
CA GLY A 192 -19.74 3.22 16.62
C GLY A 192 -20.83 2.73 17.57
N LEU A 193 -21.49 3.63 18.30
CA LEU A 193 -22.60 3.29 19.19
C LEU A 193 -23.82 2.79 18.40
N TRP A 194 -24.17 3.48 17.30
CA TRP A 194 -25.23 3.02 16.40
C TRP A 194 -24.90 1.65 15.80
N TYR A 195 -23.65 1.45 15.37
CA TYR A 195 -23.20 0.16 14.87
C TYR A 195 -23.27 -0.96 15.92
N ALA A 196 -23.04 -0.64 17.19
CA ALA A 196 -23.11 -1.56 18.32
C ALA A 196 -24.55 -1.84 18.81
N GLY A 197 -25.56 -1.19 18.22
CA GLY A 197 -26.98 -1.41 18.55
C GLY A 197 -27.59 -0.39 19.50
N ALA A 198 -26.98 0.79 19.70
CA ALA A 198 -27.63 1.84 20.49
C ALA A 198 -28.97 2.27 19.86
N GLU A 199 -29.96 2.57 20.69
CA GLU A 199 -31.30 3.00 20.30
C GLU A 199 -31.50 4.51 20.48
N ALA A 200 -30.79 5.11 21.46
CA ALA A 200 -30.76 6.55 21.66
C ALA A 200 -29.37 6.99 22.13
N VAL A 201 -28.86 8.10 21.59
CA VAL A 201 -27.54 8.64 21.95
C VAL A 201 -27.65 10.14 22.24
N ALA A 202 -26.96 10.64 23.26
CA ALA A 202 -26.74 12.06 23.49
C ALA A 202 -25.27 12.37 23.81
N ILE A 203 -24.82 13.57 23.46
CA ILE A 203 -23.53 14.12 23.88
C ILE A 203 -23.78 15.32 24.79
N ASN A 204 -23.30 15.28 26.02
CA ASN A 204 -23.51 16.30 27.07
C ASN A 204 -25.01 16.70 27.18
N GLY A 205 -25.89 15.68 27.19
CA GLY A 205 -27.34 15.89 27.23
C GLY A 205 -27.96 16.48 25.95
N GLN A 206 -27.23 16.53 24.83
CA GLN A 206 -27.80 16.88 23.53
C GLN A 206 -28.12 15.61 22.74
N ARG A 207 -29.42 15.31 22.58
CA ARG A 207 -29.90 14.17 21.80
C ARG A 207 -29.40 14.23 20.36
N ILE A 208 -28.87 13.11 19.90
CA ILE A 208 -28.51 12.87 18.50
C ILE A 208 -29.74 12.28 17.80
N GLY A 209 -30.37 13.10 16.97
CA GLY A 209 -31.38 12.68 15.99
C GLY A 209 -30.90 12.83 14.55
N SER A 210 -31.74 12.47 13.58
CA SER A 210 -31.42 12.45 12.14
C SER A 210 -30.88 13.75 11.56
N MET A 211 -31.30 14.90 12.10
CA MET A 211 -30.86 16.23 11.66
C MET A 211 -29.75 16.82 12.53
N THR A 212 -29.21 16.06 13.48
CA THR A 212 -28.19 16.53 14.42
C THR A 212 -26.84 16.69 13.73
N ALA A 213 -26.26 17.89 13.88
CA ALA A 213 -24.93 18.17 13.38
C ALA A 213 -23.95 18.20 14.55
N ILE A 214 -22.83 17.49 14.41
CA ILE A 214 -21.67 17.52 15.30
C ILE A 214 -20.55 18.21 14.51
N ARG A 215 -20.12 19.41 14.92
CA ARG A 215 -19.20 20.24 14.11
C ARG A 215 -18.24 21.06 14.96
N TRP A 216 -17.03 21.25 14.47
CA TRP A 216 -16.09 22.22 15.03
C TRP A 216 -16.55 23.67 14.82
N ALA A 217 -16.52 24.48 15.88
CA ALA A 217 -16.87 25.90 15.84
C ALA A 217 -15.68 26.83 16.15
N GLY A 218 -14.46 26.37 15.89
CA GLY A 218 -13.23 27.17 16.03
C GLY A 218 -12.52 26.96 17.37
N GLU A 219 -13.27 26.99 18.47
CA GLU A 219 -12.74 26.82 19.83
C GLU A 219 -13.24 25.55 20.51
N ALA A 220 -14.38 25.00 20.06
CA ALA A 220 -15.00 23.83 20.67
C ALA A 220 -15.94 23.13 19.69
N VAL A 221 -16.31 21.89 20.01
CA VAL A 221 -17.32 21.14 19.27
C VAL A 221 -18.71 21.68 19.59
N THR A 222 -19.54 21.77 18.56
CA THR A 222 -20.96 22.10 18.67
C THR A 222 -21.82 20.90 18.32
N VAL A 223 -22.84 20.67 19.12
CA VAL A 223 -23.91 19.70 18.86
C VAL A 223 -25.23 20.44 18.90
N ASN A 224 -26.04 20.34 17.85
CA ASN A 224 -27.28 21.12 17.74
C ASN A 224 -27.05 22.64 17.91
N TYR A 225 -25.92 23.15 17.40
CA TYR A 225 -25.50 24.55 17.55
C TYR A 225 -25.26 25.00 19.01
N ARG A 226 -25.13 24.06 19.95
CA ARG A 226 -24.69 24.30 21.32
C ARG A 226 -23.24 23.91 21.45
N THR A 227 -22.41 24.85 21.87
CA THR A 227 -21.01 24.59 22.20
C THR A 227 -20.94 23.67 23.41
N LEU A 228 -20.20 22.57 23.27
CA LEU A 228 -19.94 21.61 24.33
C LEU A 228 -18.55 21.81 24.89
N ASN A 229 -18.38 21.49 26.17
CA ASN A 229 -17.10 21.55 26.86
C ASN A 229 -16.71 20.16 27.36
N GLU A 230 -15.42 19.94 27.53
CA GLU A 230 -14.89 18.73 28.13
C GLU A 230 -15.15 18.65 29.65
N PRO A 231 -15.27 17.44 30.21
CA PRO A 231 -15.29 16.15 29.53
C PRO A 231 -16.57 15.96 28.68
N TYR A 232 -16.43 15.28 27.55
CA TYR A 232 -17.56 14.87 26.73
C TYR A 232 -18.19 13.63 27.34
N GLU A 233 -19.46 13.72 27.70
CA GLU A 233 -20.25 12.63 28.25
C GLU A 233 -21.20 12.14 27.18
N ILE A 234 -21.04 10.89 26.74
CA ILE A 234 -21.86 10.29 25.71
C ILE A 234 -22.74 9.22 26.35
N THR A 235 -24.02 9.54 26.52
CA THR A 235 -25.02 8.61 27.03
C THR A 235 -25.62 7.84 25.86
N ALA A 236 -25.66 6.52 25.95
CA ALA A 236 -26.25 5.65 24.95
C ALA A 236 -27.16 4.61 25.61
N ILE A 237 -28.42 4.53 25.18
CA ILE A 237 -29.36 3.47 25.55
C ILE A 237 -29.24 2.35 24.53
N GLY A 238 -29.25 1.10 24.97
CA GLY A 238 -29.21 -0.05 24.06
C GLY A 238 -29.12 -1.41 24.78
N PRO A 239 -28.77 -2.47 24.05
CA PRO A 239 -28.74 -3.83 24.57
C PRO A 239 -27.63 -4.03 25.62
N PRO A 240 -27.71 -5.08 26.46
CA PRO A 240 -26.68 -5.34 27.47
C PRO A 240 -25.29 -5.63 26.86
N GLU A 241 -25.23 -6.10 25.62
CA GLU A 241 -23.97 -6.31 24.88
C GLU A 241 -23.39 -5.02 24.27
N LEU A 242 -24.01 -3.85 24.48
CA LEU A 242 -23.62 -2.59 23.83
C LEU A 242 -22.17 -2.20 24.11
N GLU A 243 -21.70 -2.34 25.36
CA GLU A 243 -20.32 -2.05 25.75
C GLU A 243 -19.31 -2.94 25.00
N GLU A 244 -19.56 -4.24 25.02
CA GLU A 244 -18.70 -5.24 24.38
C GLU A 244 -18.64 -5.02 22.87
N ASN A 245 -19.82 -4.85 22.25
CA ASN A 245 -19.95 -4.60 20.81
C ASN A 245 -19.29 -3.28 20.39
N TRP A 246 -19.42 -2.22 21.20
CA TRP A 246 -18.78 -0.93 20.91
C TRP A 246 -17.26 -1.03 21.01
N THR A 247 -16.75 -1.64 22.08
CA THR A 247 -15.31 -1.79 22.33
C THR A 247 -14.65 -2.64 21.25
N ALA A 248 -15.32 -3.70 20.80
CA ALA A 248 -14.82 -4.60 19.77
C ALA A 248 -14.81 -3.98 18.36
N ASN A 249 -15.62 -2.95 18.09
CA ASN A 249 -15.77 -2.38 16.75
C ASN A 249 -14.65 -1.37 16.39
N PRO A 250 -14.57 -0.88 15.13
CA PRO A 250 -13.52 0.05 14.71
C PRO A 250 -13.46 1.36 15.52
N SER A 251 -14.59 1.88 16.01
CA SER A 251 -14.63 3.08 16.83
C SER A 251 -13.99 2.83 18.20
N GLY A 252 -14.37 1.75 18.90
CA GLY A 252 -13.73 1.38 20.18
C GLY A 252 -12.21 1.22 20.05
N ARG A 253 -11.74 0.56 18.99
CA ARG A 253 -10.30 0.43 18.70
C ARG A 253 -9.61 1.75 18.40
N HIS A 254 -10.28 2.67 17.70
CA HIS A 254 -9.76 4.03 17.48
C HIS A 254 -9.55 4.76 18.80
N TRP A 255 -10.54 4.72 19.70
CA TRP A 255 -10.45 5.35 21.02
C TRP A 255 -9.38 4.71 21.92
N GLN A 256 -9.22 3.38 21.87
CA GLN A 256 -8.11 2.70 22.53
C GLN A 256 -6.75 3.19 22.00
N HIS A 257 -6.59 3.25 20.67
CA HIS A 257 -5.36 3.75 20.06
C HIS A 257 -5.06 5.20 20.46
N ARG A 258 -6.09 6.06 20.54
CA ARG A 258 -5.97 7.45 21.00
C ARG A 258 -5.50 7.53 22.45
N SER A 259 -6.04 6.69 23.33
CA SER A 259 -5.58 6.59 24.72
C SER A 259 -4.08 6.25 24.77
N ASP A 260 -3.67 5.22 24.04
CA ASP A 260 -2.28 4.75 24.05
C ASP A 260 -1.31 5.78 23.44
N ALA A 261 -1.67 6.35 22.29
CA ALA A 261 -0.80 7.23 21.52
C ALA A 261 -0.76 8.67 22.05
N SER A 262 -1.92 9.28 22.33
CA SER A 262 -2.02 10.70 22.65
C SER A 262 -2.47 11.00 24.08
N GLY A 263 -2.84 9.99 24.87
CA GLY A 263 -3.18 10.17 26.28
C GLY A 263 -4.60 10.70 26.49
N VAL A 264 -5.46 10.57 25.48
CA VAL A 264 -6.90 10.81 25.62
C VAL A 264 -7.46 9.83 26.64
N SER A 265 -8.02 10.34 27.73
CA SER A 265 -8.65 9.49 28.74
C SER A 265 -10.10 9.26 28.39
N TRP A 266 -10.55 8.01 28.43
CA TRP A 266 -11.96 7.67 28.35
C TRP A 266 -12.29 6.49 29.26
N ASP A 267 -13.54 6.45 29.71
CA ASP A 267 -14.10 5.39 30.53
C ASP A 267 -15.53 5.08 30.09
N ILE A 268 -15.97 3.86 30.36
CA ILE A 268 -17.34 3.41 30.13
C ILE A 268 -17.93 2.99 31.46
N VAL A 269 -19.15 3.45 31.73
CA VAL A 269 -19.95 3.03 32.88
C VAL A 269 -21.29 2.55 32.37
N ALA A 270 -21.63 1.28 32.63
CA ALA A 270 -22.95 0.73 32.38
C ALA A 270 -23.92 1.15 33.50
N ASP A 271 -25.17 1.41 33.12
CA ASP A 271 -26.27 1.71 34.03
C ASP A 271 -27.57 1.11 33.48
N ASP A 272 -28.39 0.55 34.38
CA ASP A 272 -29.65 -0.11 34.04
C ASP A 272 -30.76 0.92 33.73
N GLU A 273 -30.60 2.18 34.16
CA GLU A 273 -31.59 3.23 33.99
C GLU A 273 -30.95 4.56 33.60
N LEU A 274 -30.72 4.73 32.30
CA LEU A 274 -30.29 5.99 31.69
C LEU A 274 -31.47 6.71 31.05
N THR A 275 -31.38 8.04 30.98
CA THR A 275 -32.34 8.87 30.24
C THR A 275 -31.60 9.74 29.23
N VAL A 276 -32.07 9.71 27.99
CA VAL A 276 -31.61 10.55 26.89
C VAL A 276 -32.73 11.51 26.51
N PRO A 277 -32.50 12.84 26.46
CA PRO A 277 -33.57 13.81 26.22
C PRO A 277 -34.13 13.74 24.78
N ALA A 278 -35.18 14.52 24.52
CA ALA A 278 -35.65 14.80 23.17
C ALA A 278 -34.76 15.83 22.45
N VAL A 279 -34.77 15.81 21.11
CA VAL A 279 -34.18 16.89 20.30
C VAL A 279 -35.01 18.18 20.49
N PRO A 280 -34.39 19.37 20.52
CA PRO A 280 -35.14 20.62 20.61
C PRO A 280 -36.20 20.75 19.49
N ARG A 281 -37.47 20.96 19.85
CA ARG A 281 -38.61 21.02 18.91
C ARG A 281 -38.43 21.95 17.70
N ALA A 282 -37.68 23.04 17.84
CA ALA A 282 -37.36 23.95 16.74
C ALA A 282 -36.61 23.25 15.58
N ARG A 283 -36.04 22.06 15.81
CA ARG A 283 -35.35 21.23 14.81
C ARG A 283 -36.28 20.25 14.11
N LEU A 284 -37.42 19.94 14.73
CA LEU A 284 -38.41 18.99 14.22
C LEU A 284 -39.60 19.71 13.55
N SER A 285 -39.65 21.05 13.61
CA SER A 285 -40.73 21.82 12.98
C SER A 285 -40.63 21.78 11.46
N LEU A 286 -41.69 21.31 10.81
CA LEU A 286 -41.86 21.34 9.36
C LEU A 286 -42.57 22.63 8.95
N THR A 287 -42.04 23.36 7.97
CA THR A 287 -42.68 24.59 7.45
C THR A 287 -43.60 24.32 6.26
N HIS A 288 -43.25 23.35 5.41
CA HIS A 288 -43.94 23.11 4.14
C HIS A 288 -44.61 21.73 4.05
N ALA A 289 -44.19 20.78 4.89
CA ALA A 289 -44.77 19.45 4.94
C ALA A 289 -45.85 19.41 6.02
N THR A 290 -46.95 18.73 5.73
CA THR A 290 -48.02 18.42 6.68
C THR A 290 -48.14 16.91 6.79
N SER A 291 -48.46 16.40 7.98
CA SER A 291 -48.86 15.00 8.12
C SER A 291 -50.12 14.77 7.27
N THR A 292 -50.19 13.63 6.59
CA THR A 292 -51.42 13.21 5.93
C THR A 292 -52.25 12.55 7.02
N GLU A 293 -53.28 13.23 7.53
CA GLU A 293 -54.27 12.56 8.39
C GLU A 293 -54.84 11.38 7.61
N GLU A 294 -54.78 10.20 8.23
CA GLU A 294 -55.37 8.98 7.70
C GLU A 294 -56.87 9.21 7.51
N ALA A 295 -57.37 9.04 6.28
CA ALA A 295 -58.79 9.20 5.99
C ALA A 295 -59.60 8.18 6.81
N PRO A 296 -60.78 8.57 7.34
CA PRO A 296 -61.56 7.76 8.28
C PRO A 296 -62.07 6.44 7.70
#